data_AF-A0A5D4HXP7-F1
#
_entry.id   AF-A0A5D4HXP7-F1
#
_cell.length_a   1.000
_cell.length_b   1.000
_cell.length_c   1.000
_cell.angle_alpha   90.00
_cell.angle_beta   90.00
_cell.angle_gamma   90.00
#
_symmetry.space_group_name_H-M   'P 1'
#
loop_
_entity.id
_entity.type
_entity.pdbx_description
1 polymer ?
#
loop_
_entity_poly.entity_id
_entity_poly.type
_entity_poly.pdbx_seq_one_letter_code
_entity_poly.pdbx_strand_id
1 'polypeptide(L)'
;SKPGGKPSPDPTKPGGGGSTSPTPKPPTPKPTPPSETFGSLENAGTGPLRATAGQAFDERVSVRARNALGAPLAKVPVTFTVTGDTGTLFAGGKKTVMVRTGADGTATAPELQAGEKAGEFTVTAVAGTGRPRTLTYAATVTARQADAIARTDEKALVAAPGEKFADAVTVEATYKDAAAAGVAVTATMVKDRLGVIDNDKGPYFKDADDKPVRTLTGLTTDDEGQLRLPEIFADDNEGTYLLRLTTEGGASVVIELTVKAPEETAPEEPAETPDATETPAATKP
;
A
#
# COMPACT_ATOMS: atom_id res chain seq x y z
N SER A 1 106.00 -12.75 -32.74
CA SER A 1 107.19 -13.48 -32.25
C SER A 1 107.91 -12.58 -31.27
N LYS A 2 108.17 -12.87 -29.99
CA LYS A 2 108.28 -14.06 -29.09
C LYS A 2 108.38 -13.48 -27.63
N PRO A 3 108.47 -14.19 -26.47
CA PRO A 3 108.08 -15.54 -25.96
C PRO A 3 107.10 -15.48 -24.75
N GLY A 4 106.43 -16.57 -24.30
CA GLY A 4 106.84 -17.55 -23.25
C GLY A 4 106.27 -17.16 -21.87
N GLY A 5 105.80 -17.97 -20.91
CA GLY A 5 105.71 -19.41 -20.62
C GLY A 5 105.30 -19.55 -19.13
N LYS A 6 104.42 -20.51 -18.80
CA LYS A 6 103.79 -20.87 -17.48
C LYS A 6 104.81 -21.33 -16.38
N PRO A 7 104.49 -21.38 -15.05
CA PRO A 7 103.61 -22.42 -14.42
C PRO A 7 102.83 -22.08 -13.10
N SER A 8 101.90 -22.97 -12.72
CA SER A 8 101.06 -23.08 -11.47
C SER A 8 101.85 -23.68 -10.26
N PRO A 9 101.41 -23.66 -8.96
CA PRO A 9 100.14 -24.22 -8.42
C PRO A 9 99.48 -23.55 -7.17
N ASP A 10 98.30 -24.06 -6.76
CA ASP A 10 97.38 -23.64 -5.65
C ASP A 10 97.89 -23.84 -4.19
N PRO A 11 97.23 -23.20 -3.18
CA PRO A 11 96.26 -23.93 -2.33
C PRO A 11 94.99 -23.14 -1.83
N THR A 12 93.91 -23.89 -1.56
CA THR A 12 92.55 -23.59 -0.99
C THR A 12 92.49 -22.98 0.44
N LYS A 13 91.55 -22.08 0.86
CA LYS A 13 90.12 -22.26 1.33
C LYS A 13 89.69 -20.98 2.18
N PRO A 14 88.45 -20.73 2.72
CA PRO A 14 87.06 -20.73 2.21
C PRO A 14 86.29 -19.37 2.43
N GLY A 15 85.15 -19.20 1.74
CA GLY A 15 84.05 -18.29 2.11
C GLY A 15 83.11 -18.17 0.92
N GLY A 16 81.82 -18.49 0.95
CA GLY A 16 80.83 -18.30 1.99
C GLY A 16 79.77 -17.35 1.42
N GLY A 17 78.61 -17.88 1.00
CA GLY A 17 77.38 -17.09 0.87
C GLY A 17 76.79 -16.92 -0.54
N GLY A 18 75.58 -17.46 -0.72
CA GLY A 18 74.47 -16.73 -1.34
C GLY A 18 74.22 -16.89 -2.83
N SER A 19 73.51 -17.95 -3.22
CA SER A 19 72.61 -17.87 -4.38
C SER A 19 71.45 -16.96 -4.03
N THR A 20 71.32 -15.79 -4.67
CA THR A 20 70.09 -15.01 -4.69
C THR A 20 69.54 -14.95 -6.10
N SER A 21 68.57 -15.82 -6.36
CA SER A 21 67.63 -15.70 -7.47
C SER A 21 66.96 -14.31 -7.40
N PRO A 22 66.85 -13.56 -8.51
CA PRO A 22 66.12 -12.30 -8.50
C PRO A 22 64.64 -12.56 -8.27
N THR A 23 64.07 -11.95 -7.24
CA THR A 23 62.64 -11.93 -6.96
C THR A 23 61.91 -11.19 -8.10
N PRO A 24 60.81 -11.72 -8.65
CA PRO A 24 59.98 -10.99 -9.61
C PRO A 24 59.39 -9.75 -8.93
N LYS A 25 59.60 -8.57 -9.54
CA LYS A 25 58.98 -7.33 -9.10
C LYS A 25 57.45 -7.46 -9.17
N PRO A 26 56.68 -7.05 -8.15
CA PRO A 26 55.22 -7.02 -8.23
C PRO A 26 54.78 -6.18 -9.43
N PRO A 27 53.77 -6.61 -10.22
CA PRO A 27 53.28 -5.81 -11.33
C PRO A 27 52.70 -4.50 -10.79
N THR A 28 53.22 -3.38 -11.29
CA THR A 28 52.65 -2.04 -11.03
C THR A 28 51.22 -1.98 -11.59
N PRO A 29 50.22 -1.54 -10.82
CA PRO A 29 48.87 -1.35 -11.34
C PRO A 29 48.90 -0.30 -12.45
N LYS A 30 48.44 -0.68 -13.65
CA LYS A 30 48.32 0.22 -14.80
C LYS A 30 47.32 1.34 -14.45
N PRO A 31 47.65 2.63 -14.63
CA PRO A 31 46.68 3.71 -14.47
C PRO A 31 45.50 3.51 -15.41
N THR A 32 44.29 3.46 -14.88
CA THR A 32 43.06 3.41 -15.67
C THR A 32 42.97 4.70 -16.50
N PRO A 33 42.79 4.63 -17.83
CA PRO A 33 42.67 5.82 -18.66
C PRO A 33 41.44 6.67 -18.22
N PRO A 34 41.49 8.01 -18.34
CA PRO A 34 40.40 8.90 -17.93
C PRO A 34 39.04 8.57 -18.56
N SER A 35 39.04 7.93 -19.73
CA SER A 35 37.83 7.48 -20.43
C SER A 35 37.06 6.36 -19.71
N GLU A 36 37.69 5.64 -18.78
CA GLU A 36 37.05 4.58 -17.99
C GLU A 36 36.74 5.05 -16.55
N THR A 37 37.15 6.27 -16.20
CA THR A 37 36.90 6.84 -14.88
C THR A 37 35.48 7.38 -14.81
N PHE A 38 34.67 6.89 -13.87
CA PHE A 38 33.31 7.39 -13.62
C PHE A 38 33.32 8.88 -13.24
N GLY A 39 32.48 9.67 -13.90
CA GLY A 39 32.40 11.12 -13.76
C GLY A 39 31.09 11.60 -13.16
N SER A 40 29.99 11.40 -13.89
CA SER A 40 28.64 11.88 -13.54
C SER A 40 27.58 10.77 -13.64
N LEU A 41 26.49 11.00 -12.90
CA LEU A 41 25.23 10.27 -13.02
C LEU A 41 24.14 11.31 -13.30
N GLU A 42 23.41 11.13 -14.38
CA GLU A 42 22.40 12.08 -14.88
C GLU A 42 21.04 11.40 -15.06
N ASN A 43 19.95 12.16 -14.97
CA ASN A 43 18.63 11.64 -15.31
C ASN A 43 18.57 11.33 -16.81
N ALA A 44 18.14 10.13 -17.18
CA ALA A 44 18.03 9.67 -18.56
C ALA A 44 16.57 9.63 -19.05
N GLY A 45 15.80 10.65 -18.67
CA GLY A 45 14.42 10.82 -19.14
C GLY A 45 13.35 10.22 -18.22
N THR A 46 13.66 10.00 -16.93
CA THR A 46 12.63 9.60 -15.95
C THR A 46 11.56 10.68 -15.87
N GLY A 47 10.33 10.31 -16.22
CA GLY A 47 9.13 11.13 -16.09
C GLY A 47 8.56 11.14 -14.67
N PRO A 48 7.33 11.66 -14.48
CA PRO A 48 6.63 11.62 -13.21
C PRO A 48 6.35 10.18 -12.77
N LEU A 49 6.73 9.84 -11.53
CA LEU A 49 6.50 8.53 -10.95
C LEU A 49 5.23 8.56 -10.11
N ARG A 50 4.10 8.18 -10.71
CA ARG A 50 2.81 8.09 -10.02
C ARG A 50 2.08 6.80 -10.39
N ALA A 51 1.50 6.15 -9.40
CA ALA A 51 0.63 5.00 -9.57
C ALA A 51 -0.48 5.01 -8.52
N THR A 52 -1.60 4.34 -8.82
CA THR A 52 -2.63 4.07 -7.82
C THR A 52 -2.19 2.92 -6.91
N ALA A 53 -2.63 2.93 -5.65
CA ALA A 53 -2.36 1.87 -4.69
C ALA A 53 -2.60 0.47 -5.29
N GLY A 54 -1.65 -0.43 -5.06
CA GLY A 54 -1.63 -1.79 -5.60
C GLY A 54 -1.46 -1.92 -7.11
N GLN A 55 -1.21 -0.84 -7.86
CA GLN A 55 -0.94 -0.88 -9.31
C GLN A 55 0.55 -0.75 -9.62
N ALA A 56 0.95 -1.21 -10.80
CA ALA A 56 2.29 -0.97 -11.31
C ALA A 56 2.46 0.49 -11.74
N PHE A 57 3.70 0.98 -11.68
CA PHE A 57 4.06 2.29 -12.24
C PHE A 57 4.31 2.15 -13.75
N ASP A 58 3.65 2.97 -14.55
CA ASP A 58 3.87 3.04 -16.00
C ASP A 58 5.28 3.56 -16.34
N GLU A 59 5.81 4.46 -15.51
CA GLU A 59 7.11 5.09 -15.68
C GLU A 59 8.20 4.36 -14.88
N ARG A 60 9.42 4.28 -15.44
CA ARG A 60 10.57 3.64 -14.80
C ARG A 60 11.72 4.61 -14.62
N VAL A 61 12.42 4.48 -13.49
CA VAL A 61 13.61 5.29 -13.22
C VAL A 61 14.74 4.90 -14.17
N SER A 62 15.24 5.88 -14.91
CA SER A 62 16.34 5.72 -15.85
C SER A 62 17.43 6.76 -15.58
N VAL A 63 18.67 6.30 -15.50
CA VAL A 63 19.85 7.14 -15.30
C VAL A 63 20.91 6.87 -16.36
N ARG A 64 21.74 7.86 -16.65
CA ARG A 64 22.89 7.74 -17.56
C ARG A 64 24.18 8.04 -16.81
N ALA A 65 25.10 7.09 -16.83
CA ALA A 65 26.46 7.28 -16.34
C ALA A 65 27.36 7.79 -17.46
N ARG A 66 28.20 8.77 -17.13
CA ARG A 66 29.25 9.27 -18.01
C ARG A 66 30.61 9.18 -17.32
N ASN A 67 31.66 9.07 -18.14
CA ASN A 67 33.03 9.15 -17.66
C ASN A 67 33.43 10.59 -17.35
N ALA A 68 34.64 10.79 -16.81
CA ALA A 68 35.19 12.11 -16.48
C ALA A 68 35.34 13.05 -17.69
N LEU A 69 35.30 12.51 -18.92
CA LEU A 69 35.35 13.26 -20.18
C LEU A 69 33.96 13.53 -20.78
N GLY A 70 32.88 13.11 -20.10
CA GLY A 70 31.49 13.29 -20.55
C GLY A 70 30.98 12.27 -21.57
N ALA A 71 31.76 11.26 -21.95
CA ALA A 71 31.27 10.19 -22.82
C ALA A 71 30.46 9.15 -22.02
N PRO A 72 29.48 8.46 -22.63
CA PRO A 72 28.73 7.40 -21.95
C PRO A 72 29.64 6.30 -21.41
N LEU A 73 29.34 5.83 -20.19
CA LEU A 73 30.16 4.82 -19.53
C LEU A 73 29.35 3.56 -19.23
N ALA A 74 29.72 2.47 -19.89
CA ALA A 74 29.07 1.17 -19.76
C ALA A 74 29.54 0.38 -18.53
N LYS A 75 28.77 -0.64 -18.15
CA LYS A 75 29.05 -1.61 -17.08
C LYS A 75 29.20 -1.01 -15.68
N VAL A 76 28.83 0.25 -15.49
CA VAL A 76 28.82 0.92 -14.18
C VAL A 76 27.68 0.31 -13.36
N PRO A 77 27.94 -0.23 -12.15
CA PRO A 77 26.88 -0.68 -11.27
C PRO A 77 26.14 0.53 -10.70
N VAL A 78 24.82 0.57 -10.92
CA VAL A 78 23.89 1.54 -10.35
C VAL A 78 22.98 0.80 -9.38
N THR A 79 22.96 1.25 -8.13
CA THR A 79 22.06 0.73 -7.11
C THR A 79 20.85 1.65 -7.00
N PHE A 80 19.66 1.11 -7.23
CA PHE A 80 18.39 1.79 -7.00
C PHE A 80 17.79 1.32 -5.68
N THR A 81 17.30 2.26 -4.88
CA THR A 81 16.68 1.99 -3.58
C THR A 81 15.38 2.75 -3.44
N VAL A 82 14.31 2.06 -3.07
CA VAL A 82 13.03 2.65 -2.67
C VAL A 82 13.04 2.97 -1.17
N THR A 83 12.72 4.21 -0.83
CA THR A 83 12.60 4.69 0.56
C THR A 83 11.24 5.32 0.76
N GLY A 84 10.48 4.80 1.71
CA GLY A 84 9.12 5.23 2.06
C GLY A 84 8.35 4.10 2.74
N ASP A 85 7.14 4.42 3.19
CA ASP A 85 6.25 3.51 3.91
C ASP A 85 5.02 3.09 3.09
N THR A 86 4.96 3.49 1.81
CA THR A 86 3.88 3.13 0.88
C THR A 86 3.80 1.63 0.54
N GLY A 87 4.79 0.84 0.98
CA GLY A 87 4.91 -0.58 0.65
C GLY A 87 5.39 -0.84 -0.79
N THR A 88 5.80 0.20 -1.52
CA THR A 88 6.26 0.09 -2.91
C THR A 88 7.56 -0.71 -3.02
N LEU A 89 7.65 -1.59 -4.03
CA LEU A 89 8.80 -2.47 -4.28
C LEU A 89 9.14 -2.52 -5.76
N PHE A 90 10.40 -2.82 -6.09
CA PHE A 90 10.75 -3.23 -7.45
C PHE A 90 10.22 -4.64 -7.74
N ALA A 91 9.97 -4.92 -9.02
CA ALA A 91 9.63 -6.24 -9.53
C ALA A 91 10.54 -7.32 -8.91
N GLY A 92 9.94 -8.40 -8.42
CA GLY A 92 10.61 -9.42 -7.61
C GLY A 92 10.67 -9.11 -6.11
N GLY A 93 9.90 -8.11 -5.64
CA GLY A 93 9.65 -7.86 -4.21
C GLY A 93 10.81 -7.24 -3.45
N LYS A 94 11.70 -6.49 -4.13
CA LYS A 94 12.93 -5.94 -3.54
C LYS A 94 12.84 -4.43 -3.38
N LYS A 95 13.32 -3.90 -2.24
CA LYS A 95 13.50 -2.45 -2.05
C LYS A 95 14.76 -1.92 -2.71
N THR A 96 15.77 -2.78 -2.89
CA THR A 96 17.06 -2.41 -3.48
C THR A 96 17.42 -3.36 -4.60
N VAL A 97 17.84 -2.81 -5.74
CA VAL A 97 18.25 -3.55 -6.92
C VAL A 97 19.49 -2.91 -7.53
N MET A 98 20.37 -3.73 -8.11
CA MET A 98 21.57 -3.26 -8.79
C MET A 98 21.45 -3.59 -10.28
N VAL A 99 21.58 -2.56 -11.12
CA VAL A 99 21.55 -2.68 -12.58
C VAL A 99 22.86 -2.12 -13.13
N ARG A 100 23.41 -2.75 -14.18
CA ARG A 100 24.61 -2.25 -14.84
C ARG A 100 24.23 -1.41 -16.06
N THR A 101 24.96 -0.33 -16.28
CA THR A 101 24.75 0.51 -17.47
C THR A 101 25.07 -0.23 -18.77
N GLY A 102 24.27 0.01 -19.80
CA GLY A 102 24.49 -0.47 -21.16
C GLY A 102 25.59 0.28 -21.91
N ALA A 103 25.77 -0.04 -23.20
CA ALA A 103 26.79 0.57 -24.04
C ALA A 103 26.63 2.10 -24.20
N ASP A 104 25.40 2.59 -24.12
CA ASP A 104 25.03 4.00 -24.19
C ASP A 104 25.06 4.69 -22.80
N GLY A 105 25.62 4.01 -21.79
CA GLY A 105 25.73 4.49 -20.42
C GLY A 105 24.42 4.49 -19.63
N THR A 106 23.31 4.00 -20.19
CA THR A 106 22.00 4.04 -19.52
C THR A 106 21.77 2.82 -18.66
N ALA A 107 21.20 3.01 -17.47
CA ALA A 107 20.65 1.95 -16.62
C ALA A 107 19.22 2.29 -16.25
N THR A 108 18.29 1.38 -16.55
CA THR A 108 16.88 1.51 -16.21
C THR A 108 16.55 0.53 -15.08
N ALA A 109 15.92 1.03 -14.04
CA ALA A 109 15.45 0.21 -12.94
C ALA A 109 14.35 -0.76 -13.42
N PRO A 110 14.17 -1.91 -12.75
CA PRO A 110 12.97 -2.73 -12.91
C PRO A 110 11.71 -1.92 -12.62
N GLU A 111 10.58 -2.44 -13.07
CA GLU A 111 9.25 -1.88 -12.79
C GLU A 111 9.00 -1.76 -11.29
N LEU A 112 8.31 -0.69 -10.89
CA LEU A 112 7.86 -0.49 -9.52
C LEU A 112 6.42 -0.99 -9.40
N GLN A 113 6.13 -1.69 -8.31
CA GLN A 113 4.79 -2.07 -7.90
C GLN A 113 4.41 -1.23 -6.69
N ALA A 114 3.35 -0.41 -6.80
CA ALA A 114 2.82 0.33 -5.67
C ALA A 114 2.30 -0.63 -4.60
N GLY A 115 2.52 -0.29 -3.33
CA GLY A 115 1.83 -0.95 -2.23
C GLY A 115 0.42 -0.40 -2.03
N GLU A 116 -0.26 -0.92 -1.01
CA GLU A 116 -1.65 -0.57 -0.67
C GLU A 116 -1.76 0.81 0.01
N LYS A 117 -0.66 1.30 0.60
CA LYS A 117 -0.66 2.58 1.32
C LYS A 117 -0.33 3.72 0.37
N ALA A 118 -1.29 4.64 0.21
CA ALA A 118 -1.07 5.90 -0.49
C ALA A 118 -0.10 6.82 0.27
N GLY A 119 0.65 7.62 -0.47
CA GLY A 119 1.61 8.57 0.08
C GLY A 119 2.79 8.84 -0.83
N GLU A 120 3.68 9.70 -0.37
CA GLU A 120 4.92 10.02 -1.06
C GLU A 120 6.04 9.05 -0.68
N PHE A 121 6.94 8.80 -1.62
CA PHE A 121 8.15 8.04 -1.39
C PHE A 121 9.25 8.51 -2.36
N THR A 122 10.46 7.99 -2.17
CA THR A 122 11.59 8.33 -3.02
C THR A 122 12.26 7.11 -3.61
N VAL A 123 12.78 7.27 -4.83
CA VAL A 123 13.67 6.30 -5.44
C VAL A 123 15.04 6.96 -5.59
N THR A 124 16.06 6.35 -4.99
CA THR A 124 17.44 6.86 -5.02
C THR A 124 18.29 5.97 -5.91
N ALA A 125 18.96 6.55 -6.90
CA ALA A 125 19.97 5.89 -7.72
C ALA A 125 21.36 6.33 -7.29
N VAL A 126 22.23 5.37 -6.98
CA VAL A 126 23.62 5.61 -6.55
C VAL A 126 24.59 4.85 -7.44
N ALA A 127 25.64 5.53 -7.91
CA ALA A 127 26.71 4.91 -8.69
C ALA A 127 28.09 5.47 -8.29
N GLY A 128 29.13 4.64 -8.45
CA GLY A 128 30.51 4.96 -8.11
C GLY A 128 30.91 4.54 -6.69
N THR A 129 32.15 4.03 -6.53
CA THR A 129 32.64 3.46 -5.27
C THR A 129 33.47 4.44 -4.43
N GLY A 130 34.35 5.23 -5.05
CA GLY A 130 35.21 6.18 -4.33
C GLY A 130 34.56 7.55 -4.08
N ARG A 131 33.77 8.03 -5.04
CA ARG A 131 33.00 9.28 -4.96
C ARG A 131 31.61 9.01 -5.53
N PRO A 132 30.68 8.49 -4.72
CA PRO A 132 29.35 8.14 -5.22
C PRO A 132 28.62 9.38 -5.71
N ARG A 133 27.87 9.22 -6.79
CA ARG A 133 26.90 10.19 -7.29
C ARG A 133 25.51 9.66 -7.00
N THR A 134 24.63 10.55 -6.57
CA THR A 134 23.27 10.22 -6.15
C THR A 134 22.28 11.05 -6.94
N LEU A 135 21.23 10.40 -7.43
CA LEU A 135 20.02 11.05 -7.94
C LEU A 135 18.83 10.54 -7.15
N THR A 136 17.96 11.46 -6.76
CA THR A 136 16.75 11.15 -6.01
C THR A 136 15.54 11.59 -6.81
N TYR A 137 14.57 10.70 -6.92
CA TYR A 137 13.31 10.91 -7.62
C TYR A 137 12.17 10.87 -6.61
N ALA A 138 11.37 11.93 -6.58
CA ALA A 138 10.12 11.92 -5.84
C ALA A 138 9.07 11.11 -6.61
N ALA A 139 8.30 10.32 -5.88
CA ALA A 139 7.27 9.46 -6.42
C ALA A 139 6.06 9.44 -5.48
N THR A 140 4.89 9.14 -6.02
CA THR A 140 3.63 9.17 -5.27
C THR A 140 2.79 7.95 -5.58
N VAL A 141 2.31 7.29 -4.53
CA VAL A 141 1.20 6.34 -4.61
C VAL A 141 -0.07 7.11 -4.27
N THR A 142 -1.06 7.13 -5.15
CA THR A 142 -2.37 7.72 -4.85
C THR A 142 -3.36 6.68 -4.38
N ALA A 143 -4.26 7.07 -3.48
CA ALA A 143 -5.29 6.18 -2.98
C ALA A 143 -6.22 5.74 -4.12
N ARG A 144 -6.83 4.56 -3.96
CA ARG A 144 -7.95 4.15 -4.81
C ARG A 144 -9.12 5.09 -4.56
N GLN A 145 -9.87 5.40 -5.60
CA GLN A 145 -10.97 6.36 -5.53
C GLN A 145 -12.27 5.71 -6.01
N ALA A 146 -13.39 6.20 -5.47
CA ALA A 146 -14.73 5.99 -6.00
C ALA A 146 -15.42 7.36 -6.10
N ASP A 147 -16.05 7.62 -7.25
CA ASP A 147 -16.79 8.85 -7.54
C ASP A 147 -18.31 8.67 -7.38
N ALA A 148 -18.77 7.43 -7.24
CA ALA A 148 -20.13 7.11 -6.86
C ALA A 148 -20.17 6.00 -5.79
N ILE A 149 -21.18 6.07 -4.93
CA ILE A 149 -21.52 5.05 -3.94
C ILE A 149 -23.04 5.02 -3.76
N ALA A 150 -23.63 3.82 -3.76
CA ALA A 150 -25.06 3.64 -3.61
C ALA A 150 -25.36 2.39 -2.79
N ARG A 151 -26.52 2.38 -2.12
CA ARG A 151 -27.02 1.19 -1.43
C ARG A 151 -27.50 0.17 -2.46
N THR A 152 -27.19 -1.11 -2.25
CA THR A 152 -27.56 -2.17 -3.20
C THR A 152 -28.99 -2.68 -3.03
N ASP A 153 -29.62 -2.32 -1.90
CA ASP A 153 -30.97 -2.72 -1.56
C ASP A 153 -31.78 -1.52 -1.03
N GLU A 154 -33.10 -1.61 -1.16
CA GLU A 154 -34.04 -0.54 -0.74
C GLU A 154 -34.79 -0.91 0.55
N LYS A 155 -34.35 -1.96 1.28
CA LYS A 155 -35.09 -2.45 2.43
C LYS A 155 -35.08 -1.40 3.55
N ALA A 156 -36.23 -1.15 4.15
CA ALA A 156 -36.29 -0.27 5.32
C ALA A 156 -35.45 -0.86 6.46
N LEU A 157 -34.52 -0.07 6.99
CA LEU A 157 -33.65 -0.46 8.10
C LEU A 157 -34.32 -0.02 9.40
N VAL A 158 -34.94 -0.98 10.09
CA VAL A 158 -35.68 -0.74 11.33
C VAL A 158 -35.18 -1.69 12.41
N ALA A 159 -34.98 -1.16 13.62
CA ALA A 159 -34.66 -1.93 14.81
C ALA A 159 -35.47 -1.42 16.01
N ALA A 160 -35.78 -2.31 16.95
CA ALA A 160 -36.32 -1.91 18.24
C ALA A 160 -35.25 -1.21 19.09
N PRO A 161 -35.63 -0.35 20.05
CA PRO A 161 -34.68 0.25 20.99
C PRO A 161 -33.81 -0.81 21.67
N GLY A 162 -32.49 -0.59 21.69
CA GLY A 162 -31.50 -1.51 22.28
C GLY A 162 -31.23 -2.80 21.49
N GLU A 163 -31.90 -3.04 20.36
CA GLU A 163 -31.67 -4.21 19.50
C GLU A 163 -30.68 -3.93 18.36
N LYS A 164 -30.21 -5.01 17.71
CA LYS A 164 -29.42 -4.88 16.48
C LYS A 164 -30.33 -4.76 15.26
N PHE A 165 -29.87 -4.03 14.25
CA PHE A 165 -30.51 -4.04 12.94
C PHE A 165 -30.35 -5.43 12.32
N ALA A 166 -31.47 -6.08 12.02
CA ALA A 166 -31.47 -7.43 11.45
C ALA A 166 -30.90 -7.45 10.02
N ASP A 167 -31.13 -6.37 9.29
CA ASP A 167 -30.68 -6.20 7.92
C ASP A 167 -29.32 -5.52 7.86
N ALA A 168 -28.40 -6.12 7.12
CA ALA A 168 -27.09 -5.54 6.89
C ALA A 168 -27.16 -4.44 5.83
N VAL A 169 -26.44 -3.37 6.05
CA VAL A 169 -26.26 -2.32 5.04
C VAL A 169 -25.21 -2.78 4.05
N THR A 170 -25.58 -2.83 2.78
CA THR A 170 -24.68 -3.15 1.68
C THR A 170 -24.66 -2.02 0.67
N VAL A 171 -23.46 -1.65 0.22
CA VAL A 171 -23.26 -0.58 -0.75
C VAL A 171 -22.33 -1.03 -1.86
N GLU A 172 -22.49 -0.43 -3.02
CA GLU A 172 -21.61 -0.58 -4.17
C GLU A 172 -20.97 0.77 -4.48
N ALA A 173 -19.65 0.77 -4.64
CA ALA A 173 -18.88 1.94 -5.03
C ALA A 173 -18.31 1.74 -6.43
N THR A 174 -18.40 2.79 -7.24
CA THR A 174 -17.88 2.79 -8.60
C THR A 174 -16.96 3.99 -8.83
N TYR A 175 -16.07 3.83 -9.80
CA TYR A 175 -15.18 4.88 -10.29
C TYR A 175 -15.23 4.88 -11.81
N LYS A 176 -15.71 5.97 -12.41
CA LYS A 176 -15.90 6.07 -13.87
C LYS A 176 -16.69 4.89 -14.44
N ASP A 177 -17.83 4.59 -13.81
CA ASP A 177 -18.77 3.52 -14.18
C ASP A 177 -18.23 2.08 -14.08
N ALA A 178 -17.08 1.86 -13.42
CA ALA A 178 -16.53 0.54 -13.12
C ALA A 178 -16.51 0.28 -11.60
N ALA A 179 -16.65 -0.99 -11.21
CA ALA A 179 -16.51 -1.42 -9.81
C ALA A 179 -15.19 -0.92 -9.21
N ALA A 180 -15.27 -0.22 -8.08
CA ALA A 180 -14.13 0.42 -7.45
C ALA A 180 -13.64 -0.43 -6.27
N ALA A 181 -12.75 -1.38 -6.57
CA ALA A 181 -12.20 -2.30 -5.58
C ALA A 181 -11.20 -1.64 -4.63
N GLY A 182 -11.16 -2.08 -3.37
CA GLY A 182 -10.17 -1.65 -2.37
C GLY A 182 -10.18 -0.15 -2.06
N VAL A 183 -11.32 0.52 -2.23
CA VAL A 183 -11.53 1.93 -1.92
C VAL A 183 -11.86 2.06 -0.45
N ALA A 184 -11.17 2.98 0.25
CA ALA A 184 -11.46 3.27 1.63
C ALA A 184 -12.81 3.98 1.79
N VAL A 185 -13.60 3.53 2.77
CA VAL A 185 -14.90 4.10 3.12
C VAL A 185 -14.90 4.46 4.60
N THR A 186 -15.47 5.62 4.93
CA THR A 186 -15.77 6.02 6.30
C THR A 186 -17.28 6.04 6.50
N ALA A 187 -17.74 5.46 7.60
CA ALA A 187 -19.14 5.40 8.00
C ALA A 187 -19.35 6.25 9.24
N THR A 188 -20.17 7.30 9.16
CA THR A 188 -20.40 8.25 10.25
C THR A 188 -21.88 8.47 10.48
N MET A 189 -22.32 8.39 11.74
CA MET A 189 -23.67 8.78 12.14
C MET A 189 -23.74 10.31 12.26
N VAL A 190 -24.68 10.93 11.55
CA VAL A 190 -24.76 12.38 11.38
C VAL A 190 -26.18 12.89 11.66
N LYS A 191 -26.32 14.19 11.95
CA LYS A 191 -27.62 14.86 12.18
C LYS A 191 -28.20 15.47 10.91
N ASP A 192 -27.36 15.68 9.90
CA ASP A 192 -27.73 16.32 8.64
C ASP A 192 -27.18 15.52 7.45
N ARG A 193 -27.81 15.65 6.27
CA ARG A 193 -27.42 14.90 5.07
C ARG A 193 -26.06 15.31 4.50
N LEU A 194 -25.53 16.48 4.84
CA LEU A 194 -24.19 16.91 4.42
C LEU A 194 -23.11 16.30 5.34
N GLY A 195 -23.49 15.82 6.53
CA GLY A 195 -22.59 15.24 7.51
C GLY A 195 -21.67 16.27 8.15
N VAL A 196 -22.17 17.49 8.36
CA VAL A 196 -21.42 18.57 9.01
C VAL A 196 -21.49 18.44 10.53
N ILE A 197 -22.57 17.84 11.04
CA ILE A 197 -22.83 17.68 12.47
C ILE A 197 -22.93 16.19 12.79
N ASP A 198 -21.97 15.71 13.60
CA ASP A 198 -21.99 14.34 14.10
C ASP A 198 -23.18 14.10 15.04
N ASN A 199 -23.70 12.87 15.01
CA ASN A 199 -24.75 12.44 15.91
C ASN A 199 -24.17 11.82 17.19
N ASP A 200 -24.62 12.28 18.35
CA ASP A 200 -24.21 11.81 19.67
C ASP A 200 -25.18 10.76 20.26
N LYS A 201 -26.31 10.55 19.61
CA LYS A 201 -27.34 9.57 19.96
C LYS A 201 -27.71 8.70 18.77
N GLY A 202 -28.47 7.65 19.04
CA GLY A 202 -28.96 6.73 18.03
C GLY A 202 -28.01 5.57 17.78
N PRO A 203 -28.18 4.93 16.60
CA PRO A 203 -27.43 3.75 16.21
C PRO A 203 -25.92 3.93 16.28
N TYR A 204 -25.21 2.83 16.50
CA TYR A 204 -23.76 2.78 16.61
C TYR A 204 -23.20 1.47 16.07
N PHE A 205 -21.91 1.48 15.73
CA PHE A 205 -21.10 0.29 15.43
C PHE A 205 -20.32 -0.12 16.68
N LYS A 206 -19.84 -1.36 16.71
CA LYS A 206 -18.83 -1.78 17.68
C LYS A 206 -17.45 -1.74 17.05
N ASP A 207 -16.47 -1.19 17.75
CA ASP A 207 -15.07 -1.30 17.36
C ASP A 207 -14.50 -2.69 17.72
N ALA A 208 -13.20 -2.89 17.48
CA ALA A 208 -12.52 -4.15 17.77
C ALA A 208 -12.48 -4.50 19.27
N ASP A 209 -12.74 -3.53 20.16
CA ASP A 209 -12.81 -3.70 21.61
C ASP A 209 -14.26 -3.79 22.12
N ASP A 210 -15.23 -4.03 21.21
CA ASP A 210 -16.68 -4.05 21.48
C ASP A 210 -17.26 -2.72 22.01
N LYS A 211 -16.55 -1.60 21.85
CA LYS A 211 -17.00 -0.29 22.32
C LYS A 211 -17.91 0.37 21.28
N PRO A 212 -18.96 1.08 21.73
CA PRO A 212 -19.84 1.80 20.83
C PRO A 212 -19.11 2.97 20.17
N VAL A 213 -19.04 2.96 18.85
CA VAL A 213 -18.49 4.03 18.01
C VAL A 213 -19.51 4.47 16.96
N ARG A 214 -19.57 5.78 16.72
CA ARG A 214 -20.47 6.39 15.71
C ARG A 214 -19.75 6.82 14.45
N THR A 215 -18.43 6.68 14.45
CA THR A 215 -17.56 6.86 13.29
C THR A 215 -16.72 5.61 13.16
N LEU A 216 -16.90 4.88 12.06
CA LEU A 216 -16.16 3.69 11.74
C LEU A 216 -15.27 3.97 10.52
N THR A 217 -13.98 3.73 10.70
CA THR A 217 -12.95 3.92 9.66
C THR A 217 -12.28 2.58 9.36
N GLY A 218 -11.46 2.53 8.32
CA GLY A 218 -10.78 1.30 7.92
C GLY A 218 -11.67 0.30 7.18
N LEU A 219 -12.85 0.73 6.72
CA LEU A 219 -13.67 -0.04 5.81
C LEU A 219 -13.09 0.08 4.40
N THR A 220 -13.13 -1.01 3.65
CA THR A 220 -12.66 -1.07 2.26
C THR A 220 -13.63 -1.88 1.43
N THR A 221 -13.89 -1.43 0.19
CA THR A 221 -14.63 -2.23 -0.77
C THR A 221 -13.86 -3.48 -1.19
N ASP A 222 -14.59 -4.55 -1.51
CA ASP A 222 -14.05 -5.80 -2.05
C ASP A 222 -13.69 -5.71 -3.54
N ASP A 223 -13.32 -6.83 -4.15
CA ASP A 223 -12.89 -6.89 -5.55
C ASP A 223 -14.01 -6.55 -6.54
N GLU A 224 -15.27 -6.70 -6.12
CA GLU A 224 -16.47 -6.30 -6.85
C GLU A 224 -16.91 -4.85 -6.56
N GLY A 225 -16.14 -4.10 -5.77
CA GLY A 225 -16.48 -2.72 -5.39
C GLY A 225 -17.61 -2.63 -4.38
N GLN A 226 -18.00 -3.75 -3.76
CA GLN A 226 -19.05 -3.82 -2.75
C GLN A 226 -18.48 -3.66 -1.35
N LEU A 227 -19.29 -3.17 -0.44
CA LEU A 227 -18.98 -3.10 0.98
C LEU A 227 -20.22 -3.48 1.78
N ARG A 228 -20.08 -4.53 2.58
CA ARG A 228 -21.04 -4.87 3.62
C ARG A 228 -20.58 -4.27 4.94
N LEU A 229 -21.39 -3.38 5.51
CA LEU A 229 -21.07 -2.80 6.82
C LEU A 229 -21.16 -3.84 7.93
N PRO A 230 -20.38 -3.68 9.01
CA PRO A 230 -20.55 -4.46 10.24
C PRO A 230 -21.94 -4.27 10.85
N GLU A 231 -22.25 -5.10 11.86
CA GLU A 231 -23.51 -5.00 12.60
C GLU A 231 -23.70 -3.60 13.19
N ILE A 232 -24.91 -3.08 13.03
CA ILE A 232 -25.35 -1.80 13.58
C ILE A 232 -26.30 -2.11 14.73
N PHE A 233 -26.11 -1.41 15.84
CA PHE A 233 -26.93 -1.55 17.05
C PHE A 233 -27.70 -0.27 17.29
N ALA A 234 -29.00 -0.38 17.56
CA ALA A 234 -29.82 0.73 18.04
C ALA A 234 -29.48 1.01 19.51
N ASP A 235 -29.58 2.28 19.91
CA ASP A 235 -29.62 2.64 21.32
C ASP A 235 -31.08 2.74 21.80
N ASP A 236 -31.28 3.25 23.01
CA ASP A 236 -32.62 3.38 23.61
C ASP A 236 -33.41 4.58 23.08
N ASN A 237 -32.83 5.41 22.20
CA ASN A 237 -33.48 6.59 21.68
C ASN A 237 -34.23 6.23 20.39
N GLU A 238 -35.56 6.35 20.44
CA GLU A 238 -36.38 6.22 19.24
C GLU A 238 -36.21 7.43 18.32
N GLY A 239 -36.27 7.18 17.02
CA GLY A 239 -36.14 8.22 16.02
C GLY A 239 -35.62 7.71 14.68
N THR A 240 -35.51 8.64 13.73
CA THR A 240 -34.83 8.41 12.46
C THR A 240 -33.46 9.06 12.49
N TYR A 241 -32.45 8.27 12.15
CA TYR A 241 -31.04 8.61 12.22
C TYR A 241 -30.42 8.50 10.83
N LEU A 242 -29.38 9.29 10.58
CA LEU A 242 -28.70 9.34 9.31
C LEU A 242 -27.31 8.71 9.44
N LEU A 243 -27.04 7.69 8.63
CA LEU A 243 -25.72 7.13 8.42
C LEU A 243 -25.17 7.66 7.11
N ARG A 244 -24.07 8.40 7.16
CA ARG A 244 -23.36 8.87 5.98
C ARG A 244 -22.15 8.00 5.70
N LEU A 245 -22.07 7.45 4.50
CA LEU A 245 -20.87 6.80 3.99
C LEU A 245 -20.14 7.76 3.05
N THR A 246 -18.83 7.86 3.20
CA THR A 246 -17.97 8.68 2.33
C THR A 246 -16.81 7.85 1.81
N THR A 247 -16.58 7.87 0.51
CA THR A 247 -15.45 7.19 -0.13
C THR A 247 -14.27 8.14 -0.29
N GLU A 248 -13.07 7.55 -0.33
CA GLU A 248 -11.92 8.23 -0.92
C GLU A 248 -12.24 8.55 -2.39
N GLY A 249 -12.11 9.80 -2.82
CA GLY A 249 -12.63 10.28 -4.12
C GLY A 249 -13.85 11.19 -4.01
N GLY A 250 -14.48 11.25 -2.83
CA GLY A 250 -15.47 12.27 -2.49
C GLY A 250 -16.93 11.89 -2.73
N ALA A 251 -17.21 10.65 -3.14
CA ALA A 251 -18.59 10.17 -3.22
C ALA A 251 -19.17 10.02 -1.81
N SER A 252 -20.47 10.28 -1.67
CA SER A 252 -21.17 9.98 -0.42
C SER A 252 -22.61 9.56 -0.62
N VAL A 253 -23.10 8.68 0.25
CA VAL A 253 -24.50 8.26 0.33
C VAL A 253 -24.97 8.42 1.77
N VAL A 254 -26.22 8.84 1.94
CA VAL A 254 -26.88 8.92 3.25
C VAL A 254 -27.97 7.87 3.31
N ILE A 255 -27.95 7.10 4.39
CA ILE A 255 -28.84 5.96 4.63
C ILE A 255 -29.63 6.27 5.90
N GLU A 256 -30.94 6.11 5.84
CA GLU A 256 -31.83 6.33 6.97
C GLU A 256 -31.95 5.03 7.80
N LEU A 257 -31.76 5.17 9.11
CA LEU A 257 -31.89 4.10 10.10
C LEU A 257 -32.99 4.50 11.08
N THR A 258 -34.02 3.66 11.24
CA THR A 258 -35.14 3.95 12.14
C THR A 258 -35.07 3.08 13.38
N VAL A 259 -35.07 3.70 14.55
CA VAL A 259 -35.27 3.03 15.84
C VAL A 259 -36.71 3.26 16.26
N LYS A 260 -37.51 2.18 16.31
CA LYS A 260 -38.94 2.23 16.64
C LYS A 260 -39.33 0.94 17.34
N ALA A 261 -40.03 1.03 18.48
CA ALA A 261 -40.62 -0.15 19.11
C ALA A 261 -41.55 -0.89 18.13
N PRO A 262 -41.53 -2.23 18.12
CA PRO A 262 -42.47 -3.01 17.32
C PRO A 262 -43.89 -2.62 17.74
N GLU A 263 -44.77 -2.43 16.75
CA GLU A 263 -46.19 -2.22 17.05
C GLU A 263 -46.69 -3.49 17.74
N GLU A 264 -47.10 -3.34 19.00
CA GLU A 264 -47.73 -4.42 19.74
C GLU A 264 -49.01 -4.78 18.99
N THR A 265 -48.99 -5.90 18.27
CA THR A 265 -50.23 -6.55 17.83
C THR A 265 -51.02 -6.81 19.09
N ALA A 266 -52.08 -6.02 19.30
CA ALA A 266 -53.03 -6.24 20.36
C ALA A 266 -53.44 -7.72 20.33
N PRO A 267 -53.44 -8.43 21.49
CA PRO A 267 -53.95 -9.78 21.56
C PRO A 267 -55.36 -9.80 20.96
N GLU A 268 -55.64 -10.76 20.07
CA GLU A 268 -57.02 -11.05 19.69
C GLU A 268 -57.85 -11.18 20.97
N GLU A 269 -58.80 -10.26 21.12
CA GLU A 269 -59.75 -10.23 22.23
C GLU A 269 -60.38 -11.62 22.38
N PRO A 270 -60.39 -12.24 23.58
CA PRO A 270 -61.01 -13.54 23.75
C PRO A 270 -62.49 -13.42 23.37
N ALA A 271 -62.95 -14.23 22.42
CA ALA A 271 -64.34 -14.30 22.04
C ALA A 271 -65.23 -14.42 23.29
N GLU A 272 -66.08 -13.43 23.51
CA GLU A 272 -67.05 -13.43 24.60
C GLU A 272 -67.93 -14.68 24.53
N THR A 273 -67.93 -15.41 25.63
CA THR A 273 -68.82 -16.53 25.95
C THR A 273 -70.29 -16.08 25.81
N PRO A 274 -71.16 -16.78 25.04
CA PRO A 274 -72.59 -16.56 25.17
C PRO A 274 -73.08 -17.21 26.47
N ASP A 275 -73.60 -16.35 27.34
CA ASP A 275 -74.37 -16.67 28.54
C ASP A 275 -75.56 -17.58 28.18
N ALA A 276 -75.59 -18.80 28.72
CA ALA A 276 -76.73 -19.71 28.58
C ALA A 276 -77.58 -19.63 29.85
N THR A 277 -78.56 -18.73 29.81
CA THR A 277 -79.62 -18.63 30.81
C THR A 277 -80.68 -19.72 30.58
N GLU A 278 -81.22 -20.21 31.70
CA GLU A 278 -82.52 -20.85 31.91
C GLU A 278 -82.62 -22.39 31.91
N THR A 279 -82.45 -22.92 33.13
CA THR A 279 -83.14 -24.09 33.67
C THR A 279 -84.66 -23.92 33.66
N PRO A 280 -85.46 -24.94 33.25
CA PRO A 280 -86.79 -25.13 33.80
C PRO A 280 -86.82 -26.33 34.76
N ALA A 281 -87.42 -26.09 35.92
CA ALA A 281 -87.80 -27.12 36.88
C ALA A 281 -89.06 -27.87 36.43
N ALA A 282 -89.12 -29.18 36.69
CA ALA A 282 -90.37 -29.97 36.68
C ALA A 282 -90.32 -31.15 37.67
N THR A 283 -90.77 -30.85 38.90
CA THR A 283 -91.72 -31.55 39.79
C THR A 283 -92.07 -33.05 39.63
N LYS A 284 -91.66 -33.87 40.62
CA LYS A 284 -92.39 -34.85 41.51
C LYS A 284 -93.26 -36.01 40.93
N PRO A 285 -93.59 -37.10 41.70
CA PRO A 285 -93.90 -37.21 43.14
C PRO A 285 -92.85 -37.89 44.03
#